data_AF-A0A106DPG2-F1
#
_entry.id   AF-A0A106DPG2-F1
#
_cell.length_a   1.000
_cell.length_b   1.000
_cell.length_c   1.000
_cell.angle_alpha   90.00
_cell.angle_beta   90.00
_cell.angle_gamma   90.00
#
_symmetry.space_group_name_H-M   'P 1'
#
loop_
_entity.id
_entity.type
_entity.pdbx_description
1 polymer ?
#
loop_
_entity_poly.entity_id
_entity_poly.type
_entity_poly.pdbx_seq_one_letter_code
_entity_poly.pdbx_strand_id
1 'polypeptide(L)'
;MKERRWPRRDARSTGRENGAGYGSVREKGGDDTEPTNIFSLMIKVYRMSPALLVLHLSGVVIAWFAPDDALTRWSFLKVAVAYAGEIFPLIPGAVKKSKFPDVTALYFFLMLVAIPMRLSVAIRFCYSYRSRIESGYSKISFARKIYAIFVVLMFMCMGFHSILADGYFYEWNFVAISRSRMWLGLIGPLFAGGAEVIAIAAGVVAIFIAVRRAFNCKGE
;
A
#
# COMPACT_ATOMS: atom_id res chain seq x y z
N MET A 1 -63.87 27.33 40.05
CA MET A 1 -62.71 26.41 40.17
C MET A 1 -62.86 25.35 39.08
N LYS A 2 -62.02 25.47 38.04
CA LYS A 2 -61.69 24.61 36.88
C LYS A 2 -62.63 23.47 36.43
N GLU A 3 -63.23 23.70 35.25
CA GLU A 3 -63.61 22.69 34.24
C GLU A 3 -62.40 21.84 33.79
N ARG A 4 -62.63 20.54 33.52
CA ARG A 4 -61.66 19.67 32.84
C ARG A 4 -62.19 19.28 31.46
N ARG A 5 -61.58 19.84 30.42
CA ARG A 5 -61.69 19.42 29.02
C ARG A 5 -60.88 18.14 28.79
N TRP A 6 -61.44 17.20 28.05
CA TRP A 6 -60.68 16.20 27.29
C TRP A 6 -60.30 16.79 25.93
N PRO A 7 -59.19 16.32 25.31
CA PRO A 7 -59.41 15.71 23.99
C PRO A 7 -58.45 14.57 23.59
N ARG A 8 -59.04 13.66 22.80
CA ARG A 8 -58.55 12.96 21.59
C ARG A 8 -57.24 12.15 21.66
N ARG A 9 -57.42 10.82 21.63
CA ARG A 9 -56.56 9.90 20.89
C ARG A 9 -57.21 9.65 19.52
N ASP A 10 -56.53 10.02 18.44
CA ASP A 10 -56.86 9.60 17.09
C ASP A 10 -55.65 8.92 16.44
N ALA A 11 -55.92 7.71 15.91
CA ALA A 11 -55.41 7.05 14.69
C ALA A 11 -53.91 7.16 14.32
N ARG A 12 -53.22 6.15 13.80
CA ARG A 12 -53.65 5.05 12.91
C ARG A 12 -52.48 4.07 12.76
N SER A 13 -52.85 2.80 12.61
CA SER A 13 -52.05 1.67 12.15
C SER A 13 -51.40 1.87 10.78
N THR A 14 -50.17 1.36 10.61
CA THR A 14 -49.64 0.90 9.32
C THR A 14 -48.77 -0.32 9.54
N GLY A 15 -49.28 -1.48 9.13
CA GLY A 15 -48.46 -2.64 8.79
C GLY A 15 -48.08 -2.59 7.31
N ARG A 16 -46.88 -3.08 6.96
CA ARG A 16 -46.65 -4.06 5.88
C ARG A 16 -45.16 -4.37 5.70
N GLU A 17 -44.82 -5.62 6.01
CA GLU A 17 -44.12 -6.60 5.16
C GLU A 17 -42.91 -6.17 4.29
N ASN A 18 -41.81 -6.87 4.58
CA ASN A 18 -40.93 -7.56 3.63
C ASN A 18 -40.16 -6.74 2.59
N GLY A 19 -38.95 -6.33 2.99
CA GLY A 19 -37.81 -6.21 2.10
C GLY A 19 -36.62 -6.89 2.75
N ALA A 20 -36.23 -8.05 2.23
CA ALA A 20 -35.06 -8.80 2.67
C ALA A 20 -33.81 -7.92 2.60
N GLY A 21 -33.41 -7.39 3.75
CA GLY A 21 -32.16 -6.66 3.89
C GLY A 21 -31.00 -7.63 3.71
N TYR A 22 -30.19 -7.38 2.69
CA TYR A 22 -28.82 -7.86 2.65
C TYR A 22 -28.20 -7.56 4.01
N GLY A 23 -27.87 -8.63 4.74
CA GLY A 23 -27.29 -8.52 6.06
C GLY A 23 -26.09 -7.59 5.99
N SER A 24 -26.18 -6.47 6.70
CA SER A 24 -24.99 -5.73 7.08
C SER A 24 -24.19 -6.68 7.95
N VAL A 25 -23.24 -7.37 7.33
CA VAL A 25 -22.14 -7.99 8.06
C VAL A 25 -21.47 -6.83 8.78
N ARG A 26 -21.87 -6.66 10.03
CA ARG A 26 -21.26 -5.77 10.99
C ARG A 26 -19.82 -6.24 11.07
N GLU A 27 -18.93 -5.57 10.33
CA GLU A 27 -17.49 -5.71 10.51
C GLU A 27 -17.26 -5.53 12.00
N LYS A 28 -16.91 -6.63 12.68
CA LYS A 28 -16.47 -6.60 14.06
C LYS A 28 -15.37 -5.56 14.11
N GLY A 29 -15.59 -4.51 14.90
CA GLY A 29 -14.62 -3.44 15.14
C GLY A 29 -13.28 -4.07 15.46
N GLY A 30 -12.40 -4.06 14.47
CA GLY A 30 -11.01 -4.39 14.65
C GLY A 30 -10.40 -3.21 15.38
N ASP A 31 -9.91 -3.48 16.57
CA ASP A 31 -9.12 -2.59 17.42
C ASP A 31 -8.42 -1.46 16.62
N ASP A 32 -9.03 -0.28 16.67
CA ASP A 32 -8.59 0.96 16.01
C ASP A 32 -7.42 1.61 16.77
N THR A 33 -6.63 0.84 17.52
CA THR A 33 -5.42 1.35 18.14
C THR A 33 -4.38 1.69 17.07
N GLU A 34 -3.90 2.91 17.16
CA GLU A 34 -2.86 3.45 16.29
C GLU A 34 -1.60 2.57 16.41
N PRO A 35 -0.90 2.26 15.30
CA PRO A 35 0.37 1.58 15.41
C PRO A 35 1.34 2.48 16.20
N THR A 36 1.60 2.08 17.44
CA THR A 36 2.45 2.82 18.39
C THR A 36 3.92 2.85 17.95
N ASN A 37 4.31 1.97 17.02
CA ASN A 37 5.62 1.93 16.40
C ASN A 37 5.58 1.22 15.02
N ILE A 38 6.73 1.21 14.34
CA ILE A 38 6.89 0.62 13.00
C ILE A 38 6.62 -0.89 12.97
N PHE A 39 6.93 -1.62 14.05
CA PHE A 39 6.68 -3.06 14.13
C PHE A 39 5.18 -3.36 14.20
N SER A 40 4.42 -2.58 14.96
CA SER A 40 2.95 -2.69 15.01
C SER A 40 2.33 -2.41 13.63
N LEU A 41 2.86 -1.41 12.92
CA LEU A 41 2.47 -1.11 11.54
C LEU A 41 2.72 -2.31 10.61
N MET A 42 3.92 -2.89 10.65
CA MET A 42 4.28 -4.04 9.83
C MET A 42 3.39 -5.26 10.13
N ILE A 43 3.14 -5.55 11.40
CA ILE A 43 2.25 -6.63 11.83
C ILE A 43 0.84 -6.42 11.29
N LYS A 44 0.32 -5.19 11.34
CA LYS A 44 -1.01 -4.86 10.81
C LYS A 44 -1.07 -5.10 9.30
N VAL A 45 -0.04 -4.73 8.55
CA VAL A 45 0.07 -5.00 7.10
C VAL A 45 0.12 -6.52 6.82
N TYR A 46 0.89 -7.29 7.58
CA TYR A 46 0.97 -8.75 7.40
C TYR A 46 -0.32 -9.48 7.76
N ARG A 47 -1.05 -8.99 8.77
CA ARG A 47 -2.39 -9.51 9.09
C ARG A 47 -3.38 -9.23 7.96
N MET A 48 -3.24 -8.09 7.28
CA MET A 48 -4.09 -7.74 6.14
C MET A 48 -3.82 -8.63 4.92
N SER A 49 -2.56 -9.05 4.71
CA SER A 49 -2.18 -10.00 3.66
C SER A 49 -1.02 -10.87 4.12
N PRO A 50 -1.28 -12.12 4.57
CA PRO A 50 -0.23 -13.07 4.92
C PRO A 50 0.73 -13.37 3.76
N ALA A 51 0.27 -13.19 2.52
CA ALA A 51 1.11 -13.33 1.33
C ALA A 51 2.27 -12.32 1.29
N LEU A 52 2.12 -11.13 1.89
CA LEU A 52 3.23 -10.17 2.02
C LEU A 52 4.28 -10.65 3.03
N LEU A 53 3.87 -11.34 4.10
CA LEU A 53 4.80 -11.94 5.04
C LEU A 53 5.59 -13.06 4.35
N VAL A 54 4.90 -13.94 3.63
CA VAL A 54 5.54 -15.00 2.84
C VAL A 54 6.52 -14.40 1.82
N LEU A 55 6.11 -13.37 1.08
CA LEU A 55 6.98 -12.67 0.14
C LEU A 55 8.24 -12.10 0.82
N HIS A 56 8.09 -11.47 1.98
CA HIS A 56 9.22 -10.94 2.75
C HIS A 56 10.15 -12.07 3.20
N LEU A 57 9.60 -13.14 3.80
CA LEU A 57 10.39 -14.29 4.24
C LEU A 57 11.10 -14.99 3.07
N SER A 58 10.46 -15.11 1.91
CA SER A 58 11.11 -15.62 0.70
C SER A 58 12.26 -14.74 0.25
N GLY A 59 12.09 -13.41 0.30
CA GLY A 59 13.16 -12.45 0.06
C GLY A 59 14.33 -12.61 1.05
N VAL A 60 14.02 -12.79 2.34
CA VAL A 60 15.01 -13.07 3.39
C VAL A 60 15.78 -14.35 3.09
N VAL A 61 15.08 -15.42 2.70
CA VAL A 61 15.71 -16.71 2.38
C VAL A 61 16.64 -16.58 1.17
N ILE A 62 16.22 -15.89 0.11
CA ILE A 62 17.07 -15.59 -1.04
C ILE A 62 18.28 -14.77 -0.60
N ALA A 63 18.05 -13.66 0.08
CA ALA A 63 19.10 -12.74 0.48
C ALA A 63 20.15 -13.44 1.35
N TRP A 64 19.77 -14.30 2.29
CA TRP A 64 20.71 -14.89 3.26
C TRP A 64 21.31 -16.22 2.83
N PHE A 65 20.58 -17.03 2.04
CA PHE A 65 20.99 -18.41 1.78
C PHE A 65 21.20 -18.76 0.30
N ALA A 66 20.79 -17.91 -0.64
CA ALA A 66 21.08 -18.20 -2.05
C ALA A 66 22.61 -18.19 -2.30
N PRO A 67 23.15 -19.12 -3.11
CA PRO A 67 24.55 -19.09 -3.46
C PRO A 67 24.88 -17.84 -4.29
N ASP A 68 26.11 -17.34 -4.20
CA ASP A 68 26.53 -16.10 -4.90
C ASP A 68 26.47 -16.23 -6.44
N ASP A 69 26.46 -17.46 -6.96
CA ASP A 69 26.33 -17.82 -8.37
C ASP A 69 24.94 -18.42 -8.71
N ALA A 70 23.90 -18.06 -7.95
CA ALA A 70 22.54 -18.58 -8.07
C ALA A 70 21.99 -18.60 -9.51
N LEU A 71 22.15 -17.54 -10.29
CA LEU A 71 21.60 -17.47 -11.64
C LEU A 71 22.42 -18.29 -12.64
N THR A 72 23.68 -18.55 -12.34
CA THR A 72 24.50 -19.48 -13.12
C THR A 72 24.07 -20.92 -12.88
N ARG A 73 23.70 -21.27 -11.64
CA ARG A 73 23.19 -22.61 -11.28
C ARG A 73 21.78 -22.87 -11.78
N TRP A 74 20.93 -21.85 -11.77
CA TRP A 74 19.53 -21.94 -12.21
C TRP A 74 19.30 -21.09 -13.45
N SER A 75 19.67 -21.65 -14.61
CA SER A 75 19.61 -20.97 -15.91
C SER A 75 18.21 -20.46 -16.28
N PHE A 76 17.15 -21.16 -15.90
CA PHE A 76 15.78 -20.71 -16.14
C PHE A 76 15.43 -19.43 -15.35
N LEU A 77 15.91 -19.29 -14.10
CA LEU A 77 15.79 -18.07 -13.30
C LEU A 77 16.53 -16.93 -13.98
N LYS A 78 17.72 -17.19 -14.52
CA LYS A 78 18.52 -16.18 -15.23
C LYS A 78 17.75 -15.55 -16.40
N VAL A 79 17.06 -16.38 -17.19
CA VAL A 79 16.22 -15.91 -18.30
C VAL A 79 15.05 -15.08 -17.79
N ALA A 80 14.33 -15.54 -16.77
CA ALA A 80 13.20 -14.80 -16.20
C ALA A 80 13.63 -13.44 -15.60
N VAL A 81 14.76 -13.42 -14.89
CA VAL A 81 15.34 -12.20 -14.33
C VAL A 81 15.77 -11.23 -15.42
N ALA A 82 16.33 -11.73 -16.53
CA ALA A 82 16.71 -10.90 -17.67
C ALA A 82 15.50 -10.21 -18.30
N TYR A 83 14.43 -10.96 -18.61
CA TYR A 83 13.17 -10.38 -19.11
C TYR A 83 12.56 -9.37 -18.15
N ALA A 84 12.55 -9.67 -16.85
CA ALA A 84 12.08 -8.72 -15.86
C ALA A 84 12.97 -7.48 -15.80
N GLY A 85 14.28 -7.60 -16.04
CA GLY A 85 15.22 -6.49 -16.07
C GLY A 85 15.03 -5.55 -17.26
N GLU A 86 14.45 -6.03 -18.36
CA GLU A 86 14.03 -5.19 -19.50
C GLU A 86 12.79 -4.35 -19.14
N ILE A 87 11.86 -4.93 -18.37
CA ILE A 87 10.63 -4.24 -17.93
C ILE A 87 10.92 -3.30 -16.76
N PHE A 88 11.76 -3.75 -15.83
CA PHE A 88 12.10 -3.05 -14.60
C PHE A 88 13.60 -2.70 -14.59
N PRO A 89 13.99 -1.51 -15.07
CA PRO A 89 15.38 -1.07 -15.08
C PRO A 89 16.03 -1.03 -13.68
N LEU A 90 15.22 -1.09 -12.61
CA LEU A 90 15.69 -1.18 -11.24
C LEU A 90 16.55 -2.44 -10.98
N ILE A 91 16.28 -3.56 -11.67
CA ILE A 91 17.06 -4.80 -11.55
C ILE A 91 18.51 -4.56 -12.01
N PRO A 92 18.78 -4.20 -13.28
CA PRO A 92 20.15 -3.95 -13.72
C PRO A 92 20.81 -2.79 -12.96
N GLY A 93 20.05 -1.79 -12.52
CA GLY A 93 20.54 -0.71 -11.66
C GLY A 93 21.06 -1.19 -10.31
N ALA A 94 20.33 -2.06 -9.63
CA ALA A 94 20.72 -2.65 -8.35
C ALA A 94 21.88 -3.63 -8.49
N VAL A 95 21.88 -4.45 -9.55
CA VAL A 95 22.94 -5.43 -9.85
C VAL A 95 24.29 -4.75 -10.04
N LYS A 96 24.35 -3.66 -10.81
CA LYS A 96 25.60 -2.91 -11.05
C LYS A 96 26.26 -2.39 -9.78
N LYS A 97 25.49 -2.15 -8.73
CA LYS A 97 25.97 -1.59 -7.46
C LYS A 97 26.23 -2.65 -6.39
N SER A 98 25.72 -3.86 -6.58
CA SER A 98 25.76 -4.92 -5.57
C SER A 98 27.06 -5.72 -5.57
N LYS A 99 27.52 -6.11 -4.38
CA LYS A 99 28.59 -7.10 -4.20
C LYS A 99 28.12 -8.53 -4.52
N PHE A 100 26.80 -8.76 -4.56
CA PHE A 100 26.19 -10.08 -4.76
C PHE A 100 25.19 -10.01 -5.92
N PRO A 101 25.67 -9.91 -7.18
CA PRO A 101 24.84 -9.56 -8.32
C PRO A 101 23.70 -10.56 -8.57
N ASP A 102 23.99 -11.87 -8.60
CA ASP A 102 22.97 -12.91 -8.85
C ASP A 102 21.89 -12.95 -7.75
N VAL A 103 22.31 -12.87 -6.48
CA VAL A 103 21.41 -12.84 -5.32
C VAL A 103 20.52 -11.61 -5.37
N THR A 104 21.10 -10.44 -5.68
CA THR A 104 20.37 -9.17 -5.77
C THR A 104 19.38 -9.19 -6.91
N ALA A 105 19.79 -9.68 -8.08
CA ALA A 105 18.92 -9.79 -9.23
C ALA A 105 17.71 -10.70 -8.95
N LEU A 106 17.95 -11.86 -8.33
CA LEU A 106 16.88 -12.79 -7.95
C LEU A 106 15.94 -12.20 -6.89
N TYR A 107 16.50 -11.51 -5.89
CA TYR A 107 15.74 -10.81 -4.87
C TYR A 107 14.84 -9.73 -5.46
N PHE A 108 15.40 -8.86 -6.30
CA PHE A 108 14.68 -7.75 -6.93
C PHE A 108 13.62 -8.28 -7.89
N PHE A 109 13.92 -9.31 -8.67
CA PHE A 109 12.95 -10.00 -9.51
C PHE A 109 11.71 -10.45 -8.72
N LEU A 110 11.91 -11.17 -7.61
CA LEU A 110 10.80 -11.62 -6.76
C LEU A 110 9.94 -10.45 -6.26
N MET A 111 10.59 -9.39 -5.77
CA MET A 111 9.91 -8.22 -5.19
C MET A 111 9.16 -7.38 -6.23
N LEU A 112 9.69 -7.29 -7.45
CA LEU A 112 9.13 -6.51 -8.55
C LEU A 112 8.01 -7.24 -9.27
N VAL A 113 8.13 -8.54 -9.52
CA VAL A 113 7.02 -9.36 -10.06
C VAL A 113 5.82 -9.34 -9.11
N ALA A 114 6.06 -9.21 -7.81
CA ALA A 114 5.00 -9.07 -6.81
C ALA A 114 4.37 -7.66 -6.72
N ILE A 115 4.81 -6.66 -7.51
CA ILE A 115 4.27 -5.29 -7.49
C ILE A 115 2.74 -5.27 -7.57
N PRO A 116 2.06 -6.00 -8.48
CA PRO A 116 0.60 -5.93 -8.59
C PRO A 116 -0.11 -6.31 -7.28
N MET A 117 0.37 -7.37 -6.63
CA MET A 117 -0.15 -7.82 -5.33
C MET A 117 0.16 -6.79 -4.23
N ARG A 118 1.40 -6.31 -4.16
CA ARG A 118 1.84 -5.30 -3.17
C ARG A 118 1.06 -4.01 -3.31
N LEU A 119 0.82 -3.56 -4.53
CA LEU A 119 0.03 -2.36 -4.84
C LEU A 119 -1.43 -2.54 -4.42
N SER A 120 -2.04 -3.69 -4.71
CA SER A 120 -3.41 -3.99 -4.27
C SER A 120 -3.55 -3.91 -2.75
N VAL A 121 -2.62 -4.53 -2.00
CA VAL A 121 -2.64 -4.48 -0.54
C VAL A 121 -2.35 -3.07 -0.02
N ALA A 122 -1.38 -2.36 -0.61
CA ALA A 122 -1.06 -0.98 -0.22
C ALA A 122 -2.26 -0.04 -0.43
N ILE A 123 -2.99 -0.15 -1.54
CA ILE A 123 -4.20 0.64 -1.80
C ILE A 123 -5.26 0.33 -0.73
N ARG A 124 -5.54 -0.96 -0.45
CA ARG A 124 -6.51 -1.33 0.59
C ARG A 124 -6.08 -0.79 1.97
N PHE A 125 -4.80 -0.89 2.28
CA PHE A 125 -4.25 -0.38 3.53
C PHE A 125 -4.41 1.14 3.65
N CYS A 126 -3.97 1.91 2.64
CA CYS A 126 -4.16 3.35 2.60
C CYS A 126 -5.64 3.74 2.67
N TYR A 127 -6.51 2.99 1.99
CA TYR A 127 -7.95 3.21 2.01
C TYR A 127 -8.59 2.93 3.38
N SER A 128 -8.07 1.98 4.17
CA SER A 128 -8.55 1.73 5.54
C SER A 128 -8.42 2.96 6.45
N TYR A 129 -7.47 3.85 6.16
CA TYR A 129 -7.29 5.12 6.87
C TYR A 129 -8.11 6.27 6.28
N ARG A 130 -8.99 6.01 5.30
CA ARG A 130 -9.77 7.04 4.61
C ARG A 130 -10.56 7.93 5.57
N SER A 131 -11.29 7.37 6.52
CA SER A 131 -12.11 8.15 7.47
C SER A 131 -11.26 9.16 8.26
N ARG A 132 -10.05 8.74 8.65
CA ARG A 132 -9.06 9.58 9.34
C ARG A 132 -8.45 10.63 8.43
N ILE A 133 -8.11 10.27 7.19
CA ILE A 133 -7.64 11.23 6.19
C ILE A 133 -8.72 12.27 5.94
N GLU A 134 -9.98 11.85 5.79
CA GLU A 134 -11.11 12.73 5.54
C GLU A 134 -11.37 13.70 6.70
N SER A 135 -11.24 13.25 7.95
CA SER A 135 -11.39 14.08 9.15
C SER A 135 -10.20 15.01 9.42
N GLY A 136 -8.99 14.62 9.03
CA GLY A 136 -7.83 15.52 9.03
C GLY A 136 -7.96 16.60 7.95
N TYR A 137 -8.38 16.22 6.75
CA TYR A 137 -8.57 17.13 5.61
C TYR A 137 -9.69 18.16 5.83
N SER A 138 -10.70 17.88 6.65
CA SER A 138 -11.76 18.87 6.92
C SER A 138 -11.25 20.07 7.74
N LYS A 139 -10.24 19.85 8.59
CA LYS A 139 -9.68 20.86 9.50
C LYS A 139 -8.62 21.79 8.86
N ILE A 140 -8.24 21.52 7.61
CA ILE A 140 -7.14 22.19 6.91
C ILE A 140 -7.69 23.23 5.91
N SER A 141 -6.95 24.32 5.67
CA SER A 141 -7.30 25.35 4.68
C SER A 141 -7.31 24.80 3.25
N PHE A 142 -8.13 25.38 2.37
CA PHE A 142 -8.28 24.94 0.97
C PHE A 142 -6.95 24.95 0.19
N ALA A 143 -6.13 26.00 0.34
CA ALA A 143 -4.82 26.09 -0.30
C ALA A 143 -3.88 24.93 0.09
N ARG A 144 -3.87 24.56 1.38
CA ARG A 144 -3.06 23.44 1.88
C ARG A 144 -3.59 22.08 1.39
N LYS A 145 -4.90 21.96 1.11
CA LYS A 145 -5.47 20.75 0.48
C LYS A 145 -4.98 20.59 -0.97
N ILE A 146 -4.99 21.66 -1.76
CA ILE A 146 -4.46 21.65 -3.14
C ILE A 146 -2.98 21.29 -3.11
N TYR A 147 -2.20 21.92 -2.23
CA TYR A 147 -0.79 21.61 -2.07
C TYR A 147 -0.56 20.14 -1.72
N ALA A 148 -1.30 19.58 -0.76
CA ALA A 148 -1.18 18.18 -0.38
C ALA A 148 -1.50 17.22 -1.55
N ILE A 149 -2.54 17.51 -2.34
CA ILE A 149 -2.87 16.72 -3.54
C ILE A 149 -1.74 16.80 -4.56
N PHE A 150 -1.20 18.00 -4.81
CA PHE A 150 -0.10 18.19 -5.76
C PHE A 150 1.16 17.43 -5.34
N VAL A 151 1.54 17.52 -4.06
CA VAL A 151 2.69 16.79 -3.50
C VAL A 151 2.49 15.28 -3.65
N VAL A 152 1.31 14.77 -3.31
CA VAL A 152 1.00 13.34 -3.42
C VAL A 152 1.01 12.87 -4.89
N LEU A 153 0.52 13.68 -5.82
CA LEU A 153 0.58 13.39 -7.25
C LEU A 153 2.03 13.36 -7.76
N MET A 154 2.85 14.33 -7.34
CA MET A 154 4.27 14.37 -7.68
C MET A 154 4.99 13.10 -7.21
N PHE A 155 4.77 12.66 -5.97
CA PHE A 155 5.35 11.42 -5.44
C PHE A 155 4.85 10.16 -6.19
N MET A 156 3.57 10.12 -6.56
CA MET A 156 3.02 9.03 -7.38
C MET A 156 3.71 8.98 -8.75
N CYS A 157 3.83 10.12 -9.45
CA CYS A 157 4.52 10.20 -10.75
C CYS A 157 6.00 9.82 -10.64
N MET A 158 6.70 10.29 -9.60
CA MET A 158 8.08 9.89 -9.32
C MET A 158 8.19 8.38 -9.07
N GLY A 159 7.24 7.77 -8.37
CA GLY A 159 7.19 6.32 -8.14
C GLY A 159 7.05 5.53 -9.45
N PHE A 160 6.14 5.95 -10.34
CA PHE A 160 6.01 5.33 -11.67
C PHE A 160 7.28 5.47 -12.49
N HIS A 161 7.86 6.68 -12.51
CA HIS A 161 9.07 6.96 -13.27
C HIS A 161 10.28 6.15 -12.76
N SER A 162 10.43 6.02 -11.44
CA SER A 162 11.50 5.22 -10.82
C SER A 162 11.38 3.73 -11.17
N ILE A 163 10.18 3.16 -11.10
CA ILE A 163 9.95 1.74 -11.41
C ILE A 163 10.14 1.44 -12.91
N LEU A 164 9.63 2.30 -13.79
CA LEU A 164 9.44 1.97 -15.21
C LEU A 164 10.43 2.61 -16.17
N ALA A 165 11.07 3.73 -15.81
CA ALA A 165 11.92 4.49 -16.75
C ALA A 165 13.39 4.46 -16.35
N ASP A 166 13.72 4.92 -15.15
CA ASP A 166 15.11 5.20 -14.77
C ASP A 166 15.78 4.05 -14.03
N GLY A 167 15.01 3.23 -13.30
CA GLY A 167 15.57 2.16 -12.47
C GLY A 167 16.54 2.69 -11.40
N TYR A 168 16.25 3.89 -10.89
CA TYR A 168 17.16 4.63 -10.04
C TYR A 168 17.27 3.97 -8.66
N PHE A 169 18.26 3.09 -8.50
CA PHE A 169 18.54 2.46 -7.23
C PHE A 169 19.19 3.46 -6.27
N TYR A 170 18.40 3.94 -5.31
CA TYR A 170 18.85 4.82 -4.24
C TYR A 170 19.20 4.01 -3.00
N GLU A 171 20.44 4.13 -2.54
CA GLU A 171 20.91 3.47 -1.31
C GLU A 171 21.23 4.54 -0.28
N TRP A 172 20.70 4.39 0.93
CA TRP A 172 21.01 5.32 2.01
C TRP A 172 22.39 5.00 2.60
N ASN A 173 23.21 6.02 2.85
CA ASN A 173 24.59 5.83 3.34
C ASN A 173 24.71 5.00 4.62
N PHE A 174 23.66 4.92 5.43
CA PHE A 174 23.60 4.14 6.68
C PHE A 174 22.94 2.74 6.51
N VAL A 175 22.42 2.43 5.33
CA VAL A 175 21.79 1.15 4.97
C VAL A 175 22.42 0.66 3.66
N ALA A 176 23.47 -0.15 3.78
CA ALA A 176 24.20 -0.66 2.63
C ALA A 176 23.64 -2.04 2.19
N ILE A 177 22.42 -2.08 1.63
CA ILE A 177 21.81 -3.30 1.08
C ILE A 177 22.61 -3.93 -0.07
N SER A 178 23.37 -3.14 -0.83
CA SER A 178 24.25 -3.59 -1.91
C SER A 178 25.52 -4.29 -1.37
N ARG A 179 25.87 -4.02 -0.10
CA ARG A 179 27.08 -4.55 0.55
C ARG A 179 26.80 -5.58 1.63
N SER A 180 25.54 -5.70 2.07
CA SER A 180 25.14 -6.59 3.15
C SER A 180 23.90 -7.39 2.79
N ARG A 181 24.08 -8.70 2.69
CA ARG A 181 23.01 -9.68 2.51
C ARG A 181 22.00 -9.63 3.66
N MET A 182 22.46 -9.33 4.88
CA MET A 182 21.59 -9.18 6.04
C MET A 182 20.63 -8.00 5.88
N TRP A 183 21.13 -6.83 5.50
CA TRP A 183 20.31 -5.65 5.25
C TRP A 183 19.39 -5.83 4.03
N LEU A 184 19.88 -6.48 2.97
CA LEU A 184 19.06 -6.82 1.81
C LEU A 184 17.82 -7.64 2.22
N GLY A 185 17.98 -8.65 3.08
CA GLY A 185 16.85 -9.44 3.57
C GLY A 185 15.87 -8.65 4.44
N LEU A 186 16.36 -7.81 5.37
CA LEU A 186 15.52 -7.13 6.37
C LEU A 186 14.74 -5.93 5.82
N ILE A 187 15.39 -5.11 5.00
CA ILE A 187 14.84 -3.82 4.54
C ILE A 187 14.89 -3.66 3.03
N GLY A 188 15.45 -4.64 2.31
CA GLY A 188 15.40 -4.67 0.85
C GLY A 188 14.00 -4.59 0.24
N PRO A 189 12.87 -5.03 0.87
CA PRO A 189 11.57 -4.86 0.23
C PRO A 189 11.20 -3.39 0.02
N LEU A 190 11.71 -2.48 0.85
CA LEU A 190 11.49 -1.04 0.71
C LEU A 190 12.20 -0.50 -0.54
N PHE A 191 13.46 -0.91 -0.74
CA PHE A 191 14.31 -0.46 -1.86
C PHE A 191 14.02 -1.20 -3.17
N ALA A 192 13.42 -2.38 -3.12
CA ALA A 192 12.99 -3.14 -4.29
C ALA A 192 11.57 -2.74 -4.72
N GLY A 193 11.36 -1.44 -4.96
CA GLY A 193 10.09 -0.86 -5.42
C GLY A 193 9.03 -0.64 -4.34
N GLY A 194 9.35 -0.84 -3.06
CA GLY A 194 8.37 -0.74 -1.97
C GLY A 194 7.98 0.67 -1.62
N ALA A 195 8.96 1.58 -1.57
CA ALA A 195 8.70 3.00 -1.36
C ALA A 195 7.83 3.57 -2.48
N GLU A 196 8.13 3.19 -3.71
CA GLU A 196 7.39 3.58 -4.92
C GLU A 196 5.96 3.03 -4.89
N VAL A 197 5.77 1.75 -4.55
CA VAL A 197 4.43 1.16 -4.41
C VAL A 197 3.60 1.89 -3.35
N ILE A 198 4.20 2.26 -2.21
CA ILE A 198 3.51 3.02 -1.16
C ILE A 198 3.12 4.40 -1.67
N ALA A 199 4.03 5.10 -2.36
CA ALA A 199 3.78 6.43 -2.92
C ALA A 199 2.65 6.39 -3.97
N ILE A 200 2.67 5.40 -4.87
CA ILE A 200 1.62 5.20 -5.87
C ILE A 200 0.28 4.91 -5.19
N ALA A 201 0.25 4.00 -4.20
CA ALA A 201 -0.98 3.65 -3.49
C ALA A 201 -1.60 4.85 -2.76
N ALA A 202 -0.78 5.63 -2.05
CA ALA A 202 -1.21 6.85 -1.39
C ALA A 202 -1.75 7.88 -2.41
N GLY A 203 -1.07 8.01 -3.55
CA GLY A 203 -1.50 8.78 -4.73
C GLY A 203 -2.90 8.46 -5.19
N VAL A 204 -3.10 7.19 -5.56
CA VAL A 204 -4.37 6.67 -6.06
C VAL A 204 -5.50 6.91 -5.07
N VAL A 205 -5.28 6.63 -3.78
CA VAL A 205 -6.30 6.82 -2.74
C VAL A 205 -6.63 8.30 -2.53
N ALA A 206 -5.63 9.18 -2.54
CA ALA A 206 -5.86 10.63 -2.40
C ALA A 206 -6.67 11.19 -3.57
N ILE A 207 -6.35 10.80 -4.81
CA ILE A 207 -7.11 11.18 -6.01
C ILE A 207 -8.55 10.67 -5.91
N PHE A 208 -8.74 9.40 -5.54
CA PHE A 208 -10.07 8.81 -5.40
C PHE A 208 -10.93 9.58 -4.40
N ILE A 209 -10.37 9.94 -3.23
CA ILE A 209 -11.08 10.73 -2.21
C ILE A 209 -11.42 12.13 -2.74
N ALA A 210 -10.48 12.80 -3.42
CA ALA A 210 -10.69 14.13 -3.97
C ALA A 210 -11.79 14.15 -5.04
N VAL A 211 -11.74 13.21 -5.99
CA VAL A 211 -12.73 13.05 -7.05
C VAL A 211 -14.12 12.75 -6.48
N ARG A 212 -14.21 11.80 -5.53
CA ARG A 212 -15.48 11.46 -4.87
C ARG A 212 -16.13 12.66 -4.19
N ARG A 213 -15.33 13.53 -3.54
CA ARG A 213 -15.84 14.77 -2.93
C ARG A 213 -16.36 15.75 -3.96
N ALA A 214 -15.63 15.96 -5.06
CA ALA A 214 -16.06 16.87 -6.12
C ALA A 214 -17.41 16.48 -6.74
N PHE A 215 -17.69 15.18 -6.87
CA PHE A 215 -18.99 14.69 -7.34
C PHE A 215 -20.10 14.79 -6.30
N ASN A 216 -19.80 14.55 -5.02
CA ASN A 216 -20.80 14.64 -3.96
C ASN A 216 -21.17 16.08 -3.58
N CYS A 217 -20.29 17.07 -3.81
CA CYS A 217 -20.58 18.49 -3.55
C CYS A 217 -21.45 19.17 -4.62
N LYS A 218 -21.75 18.51 -5.76
CA LYS A 218 -22.62 19.08 -6.82
C LYS A 218 -24.12 18.90 -6.55
N GLY A 219 -24.51 18.44 -5.36
CA GLY A 219 -25.89 18.14 -4.99
C GLY A 219 -26.50 18.99 -3.86
N GLU A 220 -25.80 20.04 -3.42
CA GLU A 220 -26.30 21.07 -2.49
C GLU A 220 -26.25 22.44 -3.18
#